data_AF-A0AAD4F0B6-F1
#
_entry.id   AF-A0AAD4F0B6-F1
#
_cell.length_a   1.000
_cell.length_b   1.000
_cell.length_c   1.000
_cell.angle_alpha   90.00
_cell.angle_beta   90.00
_cell.angle_gamma   90.00
#
_symmetry.space_group_name_H-M   'P 1'
#
loop_
_entity.id
_entity.type
_entity.pdbx_description
1 polymer ?
#
loop_
_entity_poly.entity_id
_entity_poly.type
_entity_poly.pdbx_seq_one_letter_code
_entity_poly.pdbx_strand_id
1 'polypeptide(L)'
;MGENAKDEAAPFPLTDVDKWVLSQTDDEFTYHTWDELRQLIQNNQLERLKRKPSDLRRYIKWTAETKAEYGSITNFLLAHRLPRAWGPPPFKPASDTPFADPSDYRVLINDWPYGFAPGITHIVVWSRTPIATDDTVGDMTPESRRTVAEFIKRYFVDSLGPGGEDRVMWFKNWVALQSVRTVDHVHVLVKDVEPALLQEWAKEHEWHRAR
;
A
#
# COMPACT_ATOMS: atom_id res chain seq x y z
N MET A 1 -8.44 0.10 41.39
CA MET A 1 -9.41 -0.05 40.28
C MET A 1 -9.33 1.19 39.42
N GLY A 2 -9.04 1.04 38.13
CA GLY A 2 -8.79 2.14 37.20
C GLY A 2 -7.86 1.68 36.08
N GLU A 3 -8.44 0.93 35.16
CA GLU A 3 -7.94 0.34 33.92
C GLU A 3 -6.69 0.98 33.28
N ASN A 4 -5.57 0.26 33.32
CA ASN A 4 -4.41 0.47 32.44
C ASN A 4 -4.13 -0.80 31.61
N ALA A 5 -5.18 -1.42 31.05
CA ALA A 5 -5.11 -2.73 30.40
C ALA A 5 -5.37 -2.71 28.88
N LYS A 6 -5.31 -1.57 28.19
CA LYS A 6 -5.71 -1.48 26.76
C LYS A 6 -4.62 -1.11 25.75
N ASP A 7 -3.39 -0.83 26.18
CA ASP A 7 -2.29 -0.55 25.24
C ASP A 7 -1.38 -1.78 24.95
N GLU A 8 -1.58 -2.92 25.61
CA GLU A 8 -0.72 -4.12 25.47
C GLU A 8 -1.14 -5.12 24.36
N ALA A 9 -2.25 -4.92 23.64
CA ALA A 9 -2.81 -5.97 22.78
C ALA A 9 -2.68 -5.76 21.25
N ALA A 10 -2.23 -4.59 20.78
CA ALA A 10 -2.14 -4.32 19.34
C ALA A 10 -0.78 -4.75 18.77
N PRO A 11 -0.73 -5.43 17.60
CA PRO A 11 0.53 -5.91 17.02
C PRO A 11 1.39 -4.80 16.40
N PHE A 12 0.94 -3.54 16.48
CA PHE A 12 1.65 -2.33 16.08
C PHE A 12 1.06 -1.12 16.83
N PRO A 13 1.81 -0.01 16.95
CA PRO A 13 1.29 1.22 17.56
C PRO A 13 0.08 1.75 16.79
N LEU A 14 -1.02 1.99 17.49
CA LEU A 14 -2.23 2.59 16.93
C LEU A 14 -2.12 4.12 16.99
N THR A 15 -2.44 4.79 15.88
CA THR A 15 -2.55 6.25 15.84
C THR A 15 -3.82 6.74 16.56
N ASP A 16 -3.90 8.04 16.83
CA ASP A 16 -5.12 8.64 17.39
C ASP A 16 -6.33 8.46 16.44
N VAL A 17 -6.09 8.48 15.13
CA VAL A 17 -7.12 8.18 14.12
C VAL A 17 -7.57 6.73 14.22
N ASP A 18 -6.66 5.77 14.38
CA ASP A 18 -7.01 4.35 14.55
C ASP A 18 -7.85 4.14 15.82
N LYS A 19 -7.44 4.74 16.94
CA LYS A 19 -8.16 4.65 18.21
C LYS A 19 -9.57 5.24 18.09
N TRP A 20 -9.70 6.38 17.43
CA TRP A 20 -10.99 7.00 17.14
C TRP A 20 -11.86 6.10 16.26
N VAL A 21 -11.33 5.56 15.15
CA VAL A 21 -12.07 4.63 14.28
C VAL A 21 -12.55 3.40 15.05
N LEU A 22 -11.70 2.83 15.91
CA LEU A 22 -12.06 1.66 16.74
C LEU A 22 -13.11 1.96 17.82
N SER A 23 -13.38 3.24 18.11
CA SER A 23 -14.47 3.65 19.00
C SER A 23 -15.82 3.72 18.29
N GLN A 24 -15.83 3.69 16.95
CA GLN A 24 -17.03 3.80 16.14
C GLN A 24 -17.59 2.43 15.71
N THR A 25 -18.85 2.44 15.31
CA THR A 25 -19.51 1.37 14.56
C THR A 25 -19.32 1.55 13.06
N ASP A 26 -19.58 0.48 12.30
CA ASP A 26 -19.51 0.51 10.85
C ASP A 26 -20.52 1.47 10.21
N ASP A 27 -21.68 1.66 10.84
CA ASP A 27 -22.76 2.53 10.34
C ASP A 27 -22.42 4.03 10.50
N GLU A 28 -21.57 4.36 11.47
CA GLU A 28 -21.06 5.72 11.68
C GLU A 28 -19.87 6.05 10.77
N PHE A 29 -19.32 5.05 10.06
CA PHE A 29 -18.15 5.23 9.22
C PHE A 29 -18.51 5.91 7.90
N THR A 30 -17.92 7.09 7.66
CA THR A 30 -17.98 7.75 6.36
C THR A 30 -16.80 7.31 5.49
N TYR A 31 -17.13 6.79 4.31
CA TYR A 31 -16.16 6.39 3.29
C TYR A 31 -15.48 7.61 2.66
N HIS A 32 -14.18 7.46 2.40
CA HIS A 32 -13.40 8.45 1.66
C HIS A 32 -13.87 8.52 0.21
N THR A 33 -14.29 9.72 -0.20
CA THR A 33 -14.70 9.98 -1.60
C THR A 33 -13.49 10.22 -2.49
N TRP A 34 -13.65 10.10 -3.81
CA TRP A 34 -12.57 10.35 -4.77
C TRP A 34 -12.00 11.78 -4.64
N ASP A 35 -12.87 12.78 -4.51
CA ASP A 35 -12.44 14.18 -4.41
C ASP A 35 -11.77 14.49 -3.07
N GLU A 36 -12.26 13.90 -1.97
CA GLU A 36 -11.59 13.99 -0.66
C GLU A 36 -10.19 13.36 -0.73
N LEU A 37 -10.06 12.17 -1.32
CA LEU A 37 -8.77 11.51 -1.50
C LEU A 37 -7.81 12.37 -2.33
N ARG A 38 -8.30 13.04 -3.37
CA ARG A 38 -7.49 13.97 -4.16
C ARG A 38 -6.90 15.06 -3.28
N GLN A 39 -7.73 15.69 -2.45
CA GLN A 39 -7.30 16.75 -1.54
C GLN A 39 -6.31 16.24 -0.50
N LEU A 40 -6.60 15.10 0.13
CA LEU A 40 -5.72 14.50 1.14
C LEU A 40 -4.34 14.17 0.57
N ILE A 41 -4.28 13.56 -0.62
CA ILE A 41 -3.02 13.20 -1.27
C ILE A 41 -2.25 14.45 -1.73
N GLN A 42 -2.93 15.43 -2.35
CA GLN A 42 -2.29 16.69 -2.79
C GLN A 42 -1.71 17.48 -1.61
N ASN A 43 -2.39 17.47 -0.47
CA ASN A 43 -1.94 18.15 0.75
C ASN A 43 -1.03 17.28 1.62
N ASN A 44 -0.68 16.07 1.17
CA ASN A 44 0.14 15.10 1.88
C ASN A 44 -0.40 14.74 3.30
N GLN A 45 -1.72 14.75 3.48
CA GLN A 45 -2.41 14.43 4.74
C GLN A 45 -2.75 12.93 4.84
N LEU A 46 -1.75 12.08 4.62
CA LEU A 46 -1.94 10.62 4.49
C LEU A 46 -2.36 9.97 5.82
N GLU A 47 -2.07 10.59 6.96
CA GLU A 47 -2.48 10.16 8.28
C GLU A 47 -4.01 10.14 8.48
N ARG A 48 -4.76 10.84 7.63
CA ARG A 48 -6.23 10.87 7.67
C ARG A 48 -6.88 9.70 6.94
N LEU A 49 -6.11 8.94 6.16
CA LEU A 49 -6.60 7.75 5.47
C LEU A 49 -6.90 6.66 6.48
N LYS A 50 -8.16 6.22 6.52
CA LYS A 50 -8.70 5.34 7.57
C LYS A 50 -9.39 4.13 6.98
N ARG A 51 -9.29 3.01 7.68
CA ARG A 51 -10.08 1.81 7.42
C ARG A 51 -11.44 1.93 8.07
N LYS A 52 -12.41 1.19 7.52
CA LYS A 52 -13.69 0.94 8.18
C LYS A 52 -13.43 0.24 9.53
N PRO A 53 -14.21 0.50 10.61
CA PRO A 53 -13.93 -0.05 11.94
C PRO A 53 -13.80 -1.57 11.97
N SER A 54 -14.72 -2.31 11.34
CA SER A 54 -14.62 -3.77 11.27
C SER A 54 -13.39 -4.26 10.50
N ASP A 55 -13.03 -3.59 9.41
CA ASP A 55 -11.84 -3.93 8.63
C ASP A 55 -10.55 -3.60 9.38
N LEU A 56 -10.52 -2.52 10.16
CA LEU A 56 -9.39 -2.21 11.05
C LEU A 56 -9.22 -3.29 12.13
N ARG A 57 -10.31 -3.74 12.76
CA ARG A 57 -10.26 -4.85 13.74
C ARG A 57 -9.75 -6.14 13.11
N ARG A 58 -10.23 -6.48 11.91
CA ARG A 58 -9.77 -7.66 11.16
C ARG A 58 -8.30 -7.53 10.78
N TYR A 59 -7.86 -6.35 10.35
CA TYR A 59 -6.46 -6.09 10.01
C TYR A 59 -5.54 -6.23 11.23
N ILE A 60 -5.96 -5.70 12.39
CA ILE A 60 -5.24 -5.87 13.67
C ILE A 60 -5.12 -7.34 14.01
N LYS A 61 -6.23 -8.09 13.99
CA LYS A 61 -6.22 -9.54 14.27
C LYS A 61 -5.30 -10.29 13.31
N TRP A 62 -5.48 -10.09 12.01
CA TRP A 62 -4.65 -10.74 10.98
C TRP A 62 -3.17 -10.41 11.14
N THR A 63 -2.83 -9.17 11.49
CA THR A 63 -1.44 -8.77 11.70
C THR A 63 -0.82 -9.49 12.89
N ALA A 64 -1.57 -9.66 13.98
CA ALA A 64 -1.11 -10.41 15.15
C ALA A 64 -0.87 -11.89 14.82
N GLU A 65 -1.84 -12.52 14.16
CA GLU A 65 -1.76 -13.94 13.76
C GLU A 65 -0.61 -14.17 12.76
N THR A 66 -0.48 -13.30 11.75
CA THR A 66 0.59 -13.39 10.75
C THR A 66 1.97 -13.22 11.37
N LYS A 67 2.13 -12.28 12.33
CA LYS A 67 3.40 -12.13 13.05
C LYS A 67 3.70 -13.35 13.93
N ALA A 68 2.69 -13.96 14.56
CA ALA A 68 2.88 -15.17 15.35
C ALA A 68 3.31 -16.38 14.49
N GLU A 69 2.76 -16.51 13.28
CA GLU A 69 3.04 -17.64 12.38
C GLU A 69 4.34 -17.46 11.58
N TYR A 70 4.55 -16.28 10.99
CA TYR A 70 5.66 -16.02 10.05
C TYR A 70 6.82 -15.23 10.68
N GLY A 71 6.68 -14.79 11.94
CA GLY A 71 7.62 -13.90 12.64
C GLY A 71 7.56 -12.44 12.19
N SER A 72 7.19 -12.17 10.93
CA SER A 72 6.99 -10.82 10.41
C SER A 72 6.03 -10.80 9.21
N ILE A 73 5.42 -9.64 8.95
CA ILE A 73 4.62 -9.43 7.73
C ILE A 73 5.49 -9.56 6.47
N THR A 74 6.75 -9.15 6.53
CA THR A 74 7.71 -9.31 5.43
C THR A 74 7.90 -10.77 5.04
N ASN A 75 8.06 -11.66 6.02
CA ASN A 75 8.22 -13.08 5.76
C ASN A 75 6.95 -13.67 5.13
N PHE A 76 5.77 -13.28 5.62
CA PHE A 76 4.49 -13.65 4.99
C PHE A 76 4.43 -13.16 3.54
N LEU A 77 4.80 -11.90 3.27
CA LEU A 77 4.79 -11.34 1.93
C LEU A 77 5.73 -12.12 1.00
N LEU A 78 6.96 -12.42 1.42
CA LEU A 78 7.91 -13.21 0.64
C LEU A 78 7.43 -14.66 0.41
N ALA A 79 6.73 -15.25 1.38
CA ALA A 79 6.21 -16.61 1.26
C ALA A 79 4.99 -16.72 0.34
N HIS A 80 4.10 -15.70 0.34
CA HIS A 80 2.75 -15.83 -0.23
C HIS A 80 2.33 -14.77 -1.25
N ARG A 81 3.05 -13.66 -1.38
CA ARG A 81 2.58 -12.50 -2.16
C ARG A 81 3.60 -11.98 -3.17
N LEU A 82 4.85 -11.83 -2.74
CA LEU A 82 5.93 -11.29 -3.55
C LEU A 82 6.57 -12.38 -4.42
N PRO A 83 7.21 -12.00 -5.54
CA PRO A 83 7.92 -12.94 -6.39
C PRO A 83 8.93 -13.78 -5.61
N ARG A 84 8.86 -15.11 -5.75
CA ARG A 84 9.80 -16.03 -5.08
C ARG A 84 11.25 -15.77 -5.49
N ALA A 85 11.46 -15.30 -6.72
CA ALA A 85 12.78 -14.92 -7.24
C ALA A 85 13.45 -13.78 -6.45
N TRP A 86 12.71 -13.01 -5.64
CA TRP A 86 13.28 -11.93 -4.86
C TRP A 86 14.18 -12.42 -3.74
N GLY A 87 13.89 -13.60 -3.18
CA GLY A 87 14.59 -14.17 -2.04
C GLY A 87 14.45 -13.32 -0.77
N PRO A 88 15.18 -13.67 0.31
CA PRO A 88 15.21 -12.87 1.53
C PRO A 88 16.06 -11.58 1.34
N PRO A 89 15.82 -10.53 2.15
CA PRO A 89 16.68 -9.36 2.17
C PRO A 89 18.10 -9.68 2.70
N PRO A 90 19.14 -8.89 2.34
CA PRO A 90 19.08 -7.70 1.49
C PRO A 90 18.78 -8.06 0.03
N PHE A 91 17.83 -7.33 -0.57
CA PHE A 91 17.43 -7.59 -1.95
C PHE A 91 18.54 -7.21 -2.93
N LYS A 92 18.62 -7.97 -4.02
CA LYS A 92 19.51 -7.71 -5.15
C LYS A 92 18.64 -7.45 -6.39
N PRO A 93 18.21 -6.20 -6.63
CA PRO A 93 17.44 -5.88 -7.81
C PRO A 93 18.27 -6.06 -9.08
N ALA A 94 17.59 -6.32 -10.20
CA ALA A 94 18.19 -6.32 -11.53
C ALA A 94 18.50 -4.89 -12.03
N SER A 95 17.77 -3.89 -11.54
CA SER A 95 17.99 -2.47 -11.85
C SER A 95 18.15 -1.60 -10.61
N ASP A 96 19.08 -0.64 -10.68
CA ASP A 96 19.24 0.42 -9.68
C ASP A 96 18.12 1.47 -9.75
N THR A 97 17.30 1.47 -10.80
CA THR A 97 16.15 2.38 -10.96
C THR A 97 14.85 1.67 -10.59
N PRO A 98 14.09 2.18 -9.59
CA PRO A 98 12.79 1.62 -9.25
C PRO A 98 11.86 1.49 -10.46
N PHE A 99 11.23 0.33 -10.60
CA PHE A 99 10.26 0.03 -11.65
C PHE A 99 10.80 0.03 -13.10
N ALA A 100 12.12 0.03 -13.29
CA ALA A 100 12.73 -0.07 -14.62
C ALA A 100 12.69 -1.51 -15.16
N ASP A 101 13.05 -2.49 -14.33
CA ASP A 101 13.00 -3.91 -14.68
C ASP A 101 11.69 -4.57 -14.19
N PRO A 102 10.94 -5.26 -15.06
CA PRO A 102 9.67 -5.88 -14.69
C PRO A 102 9.80 -7.02 -13.67
N SER A 103 10.99 -7.59 -13.47
CA SER A 103 11.26 -8.57 -12.41
C SER A 103 11.44 -7.95 -11.03
N ASP A 104 11.65 -6.63 -10.94
CA ASP A 104 11.91 -5.91 -9.68
C ASP A 104 10.67 -5.24 -9.09
N TYR A 105 9.48 -5.44 -9.66
CA TYR A 105 8.25 -4.94 -9.05
C TYR A 105 7.11 -5.95 -9.09
N ARG A 106 6.15 -5.78 -8.17
CA ARG A 106 4.94 -6.59 -8.13
C ARG A 106 3.72 -5.72 -7.82
N VAL A 107 2.77 -5.70 -8.75
CA VAL A 107 1.48 -5.03 -8.58
C VAL A 107 0.48 -6.02 -7.97
N LEU A 108 -0.15 -5.65 -6.86
CA LEU A 108 -1.16 -6.44 -6.18
C LEU A 108 -2.36 -5.57 -5.80
N ILE A 109 -3.56 -6.14 -5.86
CA ILE A 109 -4.72 -5.54 -5.18
C ILE A 109 -4.47 -5.66 -3.67
N ASN A 110 -4.72 -4.58 -2.93
CA ASN A 110 -4.48 -4.55 -1.49
C ASN A 110 -5.49 -5.45 -0.77
N ASP A 111 -4.99 -6.44 -0.03
CA ASP A 111 -5.82 -7.32 0.81
C ASP A 111 -6.51 -6.55 1.95
N TRP A 112 -5.96 -5.39 2.35
CA TRP A 112 -6.41 -4.58 3.47
C TRP A 112 -6.61 -3.11 3.08
N PRO A 113 -7.57 -2.82 2.19
CA PRO A 113 -7.80 -1.48 1.68
C PRO A 113 -8.26 -0.51 2.78
N TYR A 114 -8.13 0.79 2.53
CA TYR A 114 -8.81 1.79 3.33
C TYR A 114 -10.31 1.84 3.02
N GLY A 115 -11.08 2.53 3.85
CA GLY A 115 -12.52 2.66 3.66
C GLY A 115 -12.84 3.68 2.58
N PHE A 116 -12.86 3.22 1.33
CA PHE A 116 -13.15 4.04 0.15
C PHE A 116 -14.58 3.91 -0.34
N ALA A 117 -15.10 4.96 -0.97
CA ALA A 117 -16.39 4.93 -1.64
C ALA A 117 -16.42 3.86 -2.77
N PRO A 118 -17.60 3.36 -3.16
CA PRO A 118 -17.72 2.38 -4.25
C PRO A 118 -17.02 2.82 -5.54
N GLY A 119 -16.47 1.85 -6.26
CA GLY A 119 -15.73 2.08 -7.51
C GLY A 119 -14.23 2.37 -7.31
N ILE A 120 -13.74 2.59 -6.09
CA ILE A 120 -12.32 2.85 -5.83
C ILE A 120 -11.61 1.54 -5.44
N THR A 121 -10.60 1.16 -6.22
CA THR A 121 -9.75 -0.01 -5.93
C THR A 121 -8.40 0.43 -5.37
N HIS A 122 -7.98 -0.21 -4.28
CA HIS A 122 -6.66 -0.01 -3.68
C HIS A 122 -5.67 -1.01 -4.23
N ILE A 123 -4.60 -0.53 -4.84
CA ILE A 123 -3.50 -1.32 -5.37
C ILE A 123 -2.23 -0.97 -4.59
N VAL A 124 -1.37 -1.96 -4.37
CA VAL A 124 -0.02 -1.79 -3.84
C VAL A 124 0.97 -2.24 -4.92
N VAL A 125 1.89 -1.35 -5.26
CA VAL A 125 3.02 -1.67 -6.15
C VAL A 125 4.25 -1.82 -5.29
N TRP A 126 4.71 -3.06 -5.14
CA TRP A 126 5.91 -3.40 -4.40
C TRP A 126 7.14 -3.23 -5.29
N SER A 127 8.22 -2.71 -4.72
CA SER A 127 9.51 -2.52 -5.37
C SER A 127 10.60 -3.29 -4.65
N ARG A 128 11.35 -4.10 -5.40
CA ARG A 128 12.57 -4.76 -4.95
C ARG A 128 13.73 -3.77 -4.87
N THR A 129 13.76 -2.82 -5.80
CA THR A 129 14.69 -1.68 -5.81
C THR A 129 14.22 -0.63 -4.79
N PRO A 130 15.07 -0.20 -3.85
CA PRO A 130 14.70 0.85 -2.89
C PRO A 130 14.29 2.16 -3.56
N ILE A 131 13.27 2.83 -3.02
CA ILE A 131 12.80 4.14 -3.49
C ILE A 131 13.40 5.18 -2.55
N ALA A 132 14.36 5.98 -3.05
CA ALA A 132 15.06 6.95 -2.23
C ALA A 132 14.10 8.00 -1.63
N THR A 133 14.28 8.26 -0.33
CA THR A 133 13.55 9.27 0.45
C THR A 133 14.48 10.39 0.89
N ASP A 134 13.91 11.56 1.15
CA ASP A 134 14.56 12.67 1.82
C ASP A 134 14.72 12.37 3.31
N ASP A 135 15.96 12.43 3.81
CA ASP A 135 16.31 12.06 5.19
C ASP A 135 15.75 13.02 6.25
N THR A 136 15.23 14.20 5.86
CA THR A 136 14.69 15.20 6.79
C THR A 136 13.18 15.05 6.97
N VAL A 137 12.44 14.86 5.87
CA VAL A 137 10.97 14.77 5.89
C VAL A 137 10.47 13.33 5.83
N GLY A 138 11.30 12.38 5.37
CA GLY A 138 10.92 10.97 5.20
C GLY A 138 9.98 10.72 4.01
N ASP A 139 9.82 11.70 3.13
CA ASP A 139 9.08 11.61 1.86
C ASP A 139 10.02 11.28 0.69
N MET A 140 9.50 10.92 -0.49
CA MET A 140 10.32 10.64 -1.68
C MET A 140 11.15 11.85 -2.11
N THR A 141 12.38 11.60 -2.57
CA THR A 141 13.15 12.64 -3.26
C THR A 141 12.42 13.11 -4.53
N PRO A 142 12.71 14.33 -5.06
CA PRO A 142 12.11 14.79 -6.31
C PRO A 142 12.36 13.85 -7.49
N GLU A 143 13.52 13.21 -7.53
CA GLU A 143 13.89 12.22 -8.55
C GLU A 143 13.06 10.94 -8.41
N SER A 144 13.00 10.34 -7.21
CA SER A 144 12.14 9.19 -6.93
C SER A 144 10.67 9.45 -7.26
N ARG A 145 10.18 10.66 -6.93
CA ARG A 145 8.81 11.07 -7.24
C ARG A 145 8.54 11.12 -8.74
N ARG A 146 9.52 11.58 -9.54
CA ARG A 146 9.42 11.55 -11.01
C ARG A 146 9.43 10.13 -11.55
N THR A 147 10.36 9.29 -11.09
CA THR A 147 10.45 7.86 -11.49
C THR A 147 9.14 7.11 -11.20
N VAL A 148 8.57 7.30 -10.01
CA VAL A 148 7.27 6.70 -9.67
C VAL A 148 6.17 7.26 -10.56
N ALA A 149 6.09 8.59 -10.76
CA ALA A 149 5.07 9.21 -11.61
C ALA A 149 5.10 8.67 -13.05
N GLU A 150 6.28 8.52 -13.64
CA GLU A 150 6.48 7.96 -14.98
C GLU A 150 6.04 6.50 -15.06
N PHE A 151 6.38 5.69 -14.05
CA PHE A 151 5.88 4.32 -13.95
C PHE A 151 4.34 4.28 -13.85
N ILE A 152 3.75 5.08 -12.96
CA ILE A 152 2.29 5.11 -12.79
C ILE A 152 1.59 5.53 -14.08
N LYS A 153 2.13 6.54 -14.76
CA LYS A 153 1.59 6.98 -16.05
C LYS A 153 1.62 5.84 -17.07
N ARG A 154 2.79 5.24 -17.29
CA ARG A 154 2.97 4.18 -18.29
C ARG A 154 2.15 2.92 -17.99
N TYR A 155 2.05 2.52 -16.72
CA TYR A 155 1.44 1.25 -16.32
C TYR A 155 -0.08 1.36 -16.15
N PHE A 156 -0.57 2.42 -15.51
CA PHE A 156 -1.99 2.57 -15.15
C PHE A 156 -2.73 3.60 -15.99
N VAL A 157 -2.19 4.82 -16.14
CA VAL A 157 -2.90 5.89 -16.85
C VAL A 157 -3.05 5.56 -18.33
N ASP A 158 -1.94 5.21 -18.99
CA ASP A 158 -1.93 4.98 -20.43
C ASP A 158 -2.76 3.73 -20.81
N SER A 159 -2.85 2.73 -19.93
CA SER A 159 -3.67 1.54 -20.14
C SER A 159 -5.17 1.78 -19.95
N LEU A 160 -5.57 2.87 -19.28
CA LEU A 160 -6.96 3.32 -19.19
C LEU A 160 -7.40 4.17 -20.40
N GLY A 161 -6.47 4.64 -21.22
CA GLY A 161 -6.75 5.48 -22.38
C GLY A 161 -7.16 6.91 -22.01
N PRO A 162 -7.88 7.63 -22.91
CA PRO A 162 -8.27 9.02 -22.69
C PRO A 162 -9.04 9.22 -21.38
N GLY A 163 -8.57 10.17 -20.54
CA GLY A 163 -9.14 10.43 -19.21
C GLY A 163 -8.60 9.53 -18.09
N GLY A 164 -7.58 8.71 -18.37
CA GLY A 164 -6.90 7.89 -17.38
C GLY A 164 -6.30 8.70 -16.22
N GLU A 165 -5.80 9.92 -16.48
CA GLU A 165 -5.21 10.78 -15.45
C GLU A 165 -6.21 11.13 -14.35
N ASP A 166 -7.49 11.29 -14.68
CA ASP A 166 -8.54 11.66 -13.72
C ASP A 166 -8.98 10.48 -12.83
N ARG A 167 -8.56 9.26 -13.21
CA ARG A 167 -8.99 7.99 -12.62
C ARG A 167 -7.88 7.28 -11.85
N VAL A 168 -6.69 7.87 -11.78
CA VAL A 168 -5.54 7.31 -11.06
C VAL A 168 -5.00 8.34 -10.07
N MET A 169 -4.85 7.92 -8.82
CA MET A 169 -4.07 8.63 -7.81
C MET A 169 -3.06 7.70 -7.19
N TRP A 170 -1.99 8.25 -6.63
CA TRP A 170 -0.98 7.44 -5.96
C TRP A 170 -0.28 8.23 -4.87
N PHE A 171 0.26 7.50 -3.91
CA PHE A 171 1.02 8.06 -2.79
C PHE A 171 2.00 7.02 -2.25
N LYS A 172 3.04 7.47 -1.55
CA LYS A 172 3.89 6.62 -0.72
C LYS A 172 3.64 6.99 0.73
N ASN A 173 3.30 6.02 1.56
CA ASN A 173 3.23 6.26 3.00
C ASN A 173 4.63 6.63 3.52
N TRP A 174 4.69 7.66 4.35
CA TRP A 174 5.93 8.06 5.02
C TRP A 174 6.35 6.95 6.00
N VAL A 175 7.63 6.90 6.38
CA VAL A 175 8.20 5.81 7.20
C VAL A 175 7.40 5.57 8.50
N ALA A 176 6.83 6.61 9.09
CA ALA A 176 6.02 6.51 10.31
C ALA A 176 4.69 5.74 10.11
N LEU A 177 4.09 5.82 8.91
CA LEU A 177 2.78 5.24 8.59
C LEU A 177 2.87 3.86 7.91
N GLN A 178 4.07 3.43 7.53
CA GLN A 178 4.27 2.15 6.86
C GLN A 178 4.16 0.97 7.82
N SER A 179 3.26 0.04 7.51
CA SER A 179 3.14 -1.24 8.22
C SER A 179 4.26 -2.24 7.85
N VAL A 180 4.88 -2.08 6.67
CA VAL A 180 6.01 -2.90 6.19
C VAL A 180 7.12 -1.96 5.75
N ARG A 181 8.23 -1.96 6.49
CA ARG A 181 9.39 -1.06 6.22
C ARG A 181 10.52 -1.71 5.44
N THR A 182 10.52 -3.03 5.33
CA THR A 182 11.63 -3.79 4.73
C THR A 182 11.51 -3.94 3.22
N VAL A 183 10.34 -3.67 2.64
CA VAL A 183 10.09 -3.72 1.20
C VAL A 183 9.37 -2.45 0.81
N ASP A 184 9.97 -1.67 -0.07
CA ASP A 184 9.37 -0.43 -0.53
C ASP A 184 8.14 -0.69 -1.37
N HIS A 185 7.17 0.20 -1.25
CA HIS A 185 5.93 0.12 -2.00
C HIS A 185 5.28 1.49 -2.14
N VAL A 186 4.49 1.65 -3.19
CA VAL A 186 3.59 2.78 -3.40
C VAL A 186 2.15 2.28 -3.46
N HIS A 187 1.24 3.11 -3.01
CA HIS A 187 -0.19 2.86 -3.09
C HIS A 187 -0.75 3.57 -4.32
N VAL A 188 -1.59 2.86 -5.05
CA VAL A 188 -2.29 3.38 -6.23
C VAL A 188 -3.79 3.19 -5.99
N LEU A 189 -4.55 4.25 -6.19
CA LEU A 189 -6.00 4.23 -6.17
C LEU A 189 -6.49 4.40 -7.60
N VAL A 190 -7.36 3.50 -8.03
CA VAL A 190 -7.96 3.57 -9.37
C VAL A 190 -9.47 3.59 -9.25
N LYS A 191 -10.13 4.39 -10.09
CA LYS A 191 -11.58 4.60 -10.04
C LYS A 191 -12.29 3.94 -11.22
N ASP A 192 -13.36 3.21 -10.93
CA ASP A 192 -14.31 2.60 -11.88
C ASP A 192 -13.67 1.63 -12.89
N VAL A 193 -12.58 0.96 -12.50
CA VAL A 193 -11.80 0.08 -13.40
C VAL A 193 -12.41 -1.32 -13.47
N GLU A 194 -12.54 -1.83 -14.70
CA GLU A 194 -13.08 -3.16 -14.95
C GLU A 194 -12.25 -4.28 -14.28
N PRO A 195 -12.89 -5.30 -13.69
CA PRO A 195 -12.18 -6.39 -12.99
C PRO A 195 -11.13 -7.10 -13.85
N ALA A 196 -11.37 -7.24 -15.16
CA ALA A 196 -10.43 -7.89 -16.07
C ALA A 196 -9.09 -7.13 -16.17
N LEU A 197 -9.14 -5.79 -16.23
CA LEU A 197 -7.94 -4.96 -16.28
C LEU A 197 -7.19 -4.96 -14.94
N LEU A 198 -7.94 -4.95 -13.82
CA LEU A 198 -7.34 -5.12 -12.48
C LEU A 198 -6.59 -6.45 -12.36
N GLN A 199 -7.18 -7.54 -12.87
CA GLN A 199 -6.54 -8.85 -12.91
C GLN A 199 -5.33 -8.89 -13.84
N GLU A 200 -5.38 -8.19 -14.97
CA GLU A 200 -4.26 -8.06 -15.89
C GLU A 200 -3.07 -7.34 -15.22
N TRP A 201 -3.29 -6.19 -14.60
CA TRP A 201 -2.26 -5.48 -13.84
C TRP A 201 -1.70 -6.32 -12.70
N ALA A 202 -2.56 -7.06 -11.99
CA ALA A 202 -2.14 -7.91 -10.88
C ALA A 202 -1.59 -9.28 -11.33
N LYS A 203 -1.49 -9.56 -12.64
CA LYS A 203 -1.08 -10.87 -13.14
C LYS A 203 0.38 -11.17 -12.77
N GLU A 204 0.63 -12.39 -12.32
CA GLU A 204 2.00 -12.87 -12.14
C GLU A 204 2.57 -13.32 -13.50
N HIS A 205 3.79 -12.88 -13.81
CA HIS A 205 4.49 -13.19 -15.04
C HIS A 205 5.64 -14.18 -14.81
N GLU A 206 6.18 -14.75 -15.89
CA GLU A 206 7.24 -15.76 -15.83
C GLU A 206 8.50 -15.27 -15.11
N TRP A 207 8.86 -14.00 -15.27
CA TRP A 207 10.02 -13.39 -14.60
C TRP A 207 9.83 -13.20 -13.08
N HIS A 208 8.61 -13.31 -12.55
CA HIS A 208 8.38 -13.36 -11.10
C HIS A 208 8.60 -14.75 -10.51
N ARG A 209 8.56 -15.78 -11.36
CA ARG A 209 8.76 -17.16 -10.94
C ARG A 209 10.26 -17.42 -10.90
N ALA A 210 10.73 -17.98 -9.79
CA ALA A 210 12.10 -18.47 -9.72
C ALA A 210 12.29 -19.53 -10.83
N ARG A 211 13.41 -19.44 -11.56
CA ARG A 211 13.85 -20.52 -12.44
C ARG A 211 14.23 -21.75 -11.64
#